data_AF-A0A540KQC5-F1
#
_entry.id   AF-A0A540KQC5-F1
#
_cell.length_a   1.000
_cell.length_b   1.000
_cell.length_c   1.000
_cell.angle_alpha   90.00
_cell.angle_beta   90.00
_cell.angle_gamma   90.00
#
_symmetry.space_group_name_H-M   'P 1'
#
loop_
_entity.id
_entity.type
_entity.pdbx_description
1 polymer ?
#
loop_
_entity_poly.entity_id
_entity_poly.type
_entity_poly.pdbx_seq_one_letter_code
_entity_poly.pdbx_strand_id
1 'polypeptide(L)'
;MPQEILNEKYGDLDKADIFSLGVAVYELIRGSPLPESGPQILNLREGKLPLLPGHSLQFQNLLKVMLDPNPVWRPSAKDLVENPIFDKVQRNGRA
;
A
#
# COMPACT_ATOMS: atom_id res chain seq x y z
N MET A 1 -1.02 -5.06 10.28
CA MET A 1 -1.10 -3.79 11.04
C MET A 1 0.19 -2.99 10.88
N PRO A 2 0.09 -1.68 10.66
CA PRO A 2 1.22 -0.75 10.63
C PRO A 2 1.74 -0.43 12.04
N GLN A 3 2.95 0.14 12.14
CA GLN A 3 3.68 0.27 13.40
C GLN A 3 3.06 1.32 14.34
N GLU A 4 2.47 2.39 13.81
CA GLU A 4 1.83 3.43 14.60
C GLU A 4 0.64 2.92 15.41
N ILE A 5 -0.18 2.02 14.84
CA ILE A 5 -1.31 1.41 15.52
C ILE A 5 -0.83 0.47 16.64
N LEU A 6 0.25 -0.28 16.40
CA LEU A 6 0.86 -1.14 17.43
C LEU A 6 1.45 -0.34 18.59
N ASN A 7 1.87 0.90 18.33
CA ASN A 7 2.40 1.83 19.32
C ASN A 7 1.31 2.75 19.92
N GLU A 8 0.03 2.43 19.71
CA GLU A 8 -1.13 3.20 20.21
C GLU A 8 -1.17 4.66 19.76
N LYS A 9 -0.58 4.96 18.59
CA LYS A 9 -0.61 6.29 17.97
C LYS A 9 -1.73 6.37 16.94
N TYR A 10 -2.84 6.98 17.33
CA TYR A 10 -4.06 7.06 16.52
C TYR A 10 -4.26 8.40 15.81
N GLY A 11 -3.18 9.16 15.58
CA GLY A 11 -3.26 10.49 14.94
C GLY A 11 -3.63 10.44 13.46
N ASP A 12 -3.24 9.38 12.74
CA ASP A 12 -3.36 9.24 11.29
C ASP A 12 -4.07 7.92 10.92
N LEU A 13 -5.26 7.67 11.48
CA LEU A 13 -6.01 6.42 11.28
C LEU A 13 -6.38 6.17 9.81
N ASP A 14 -6.68 7.23 9.06
CA ASP A 14 -6.92 7.17 7.62
C ASP A 14 -5.70 6.61 6.88
N LYS A 15 -4.48 6.95 7.31
CA LYS A 15 -3.23 6.42 6.74
C LYS A 15 -2.99 4.97 7.12
N ALA A 16 -3.56 4.49 8.23
CA ALA A 16 -3.52 3.07 8.59
C ALA A 16 -4.40 2.22 7.66
N ASP A 17 -5.53 2.76 7.20
CA ASP A 17 -6.36 2.12 6.17
C ASP A 17 -5.60 2.02 4.83
N ILE A 18 -4.89 3.09 4.44
CA ILE A 18 -4.06 3.12 3.22
C ILE A 18 -2.96 2.05 3.27
N PHE A 19 -2.29 1.90 4.42
CA PHE A 19 -1.31 0.84 4.61
C PHE A 19 -1.96 -0.54 4.47
N SER A 20 -3.12 -0.75 5.11
CA SER A 20 -3.83 -2.03 5.08
C SER A 20 -4.29 -2.39 3.67
N LEU A 21 -4.73 -1.41 2.88
CA LEU A 21 -5.03 -1.57 1.46
C LEU A 21 -3.77 -1.93 0.65
N GLY A 22 -2.63 -1.27 0.91
CA GLY A 22 -1.37 -1.59 0.26
C GLY A 22 -0.92 -3.03 0.53
N VAL A 23 -1.09 -3.50 1.77
CA VAL A 23 -0.78 -4.88 2.16
C VAL A 23 -1.68 -5.86 1.41
N ALA A 24 -2.99 -5.59 1.34
CA ALA A 24 -3.95 -6.43 0.62
C ALA A 24 -3.62 -6.52 -0.89
N VAL A 25 -3.31 -5.38 -1.51
CA VAL A 25 -2.90 -5.35 -2.93
C VAL A 25 -1.60 -6.12 -3.16
N TYR A 26 -0.62 -5.98 -2.27
CA TYR A 26 0.64 -6.73 -2.34
C TYR A 26 0.43 -8.25 -2.25
N GLU A 27 -0.45 -8.70 -1.36
CA GLU A 27 -0.83 -10.10 -1.24
C GLU A 27 -1.47 -10.64 -2.52
N LEU A 28 -2.41 -9.89 -3.10
CA LEU A 28 -3.07 -10.25 -4.36
C LEU A 28 -2.09 -10.40 -5.52
N ILE A 29 -1.12 -9.48 -5.62
CA ILE A 29 -0.08 -9.53 -6.66
C ILE A 29 0.81 -10.77 -6.52
N ARG A 30 1.21 -11.08 -5.28
CA ARG A 30 2.06 -12.23 -5.00
C ARG A 30 1.38 -13.57 -5.23
N GLY A 31 0.04 -13.60 -5.26
CA GLY A 31 -0.74 -14.83 -5.39
C GLY A 31 -0.49 -15.83 -4.25
N SER A 32 0.07 -15.37 -3.12
CA SER A 32 0.40 -16.19 -1.96
C SER A 32 0.11 -15.40 -0.69
N PRO A 33 -0.43 -16.06 0.35
CA PRO A 33 -0.77 -15.39 1.60
C PRO A 33 0.48 -14.81 2.25
N LEU A 34 0.32 -13.64 2.85
CA LEU A 34 1.36 -13.08 3.70
C LEU A 34 1.53 -13.97 4.94
N PRO A 35 2.77 -14.31 5.33
CA PRO A 35 2.97 -15.09 6.54
C PRO A 35 2.51 -14.27 7.74
N GLU A 36 1.70 -14.87 8.62
CA GLU A 36 1.11 -14.20 9.80
C GLU A 36 2.16 -13.64 10.76
N SER A 37 3.38 -14.17 10.72
CA SER A 37 4.51 -13.70 11.53
C SER A 37 5.83 -13.88 10.79
N GLY A 38 6.83 -13.07 11.18
CA GLY A 38 8.21 -13.22 10.72
C GLY A 38 8.79 -12.01 9.96
N PRO A 39 10.00 -12.17 9.42
CA PRO A 39 10.80 -11.06 8.87
C PRO A 39 10.11 -10.35 7.69
N GLN A 40 9.23 -11.05 6.98
CA GLN A 40 8.58 -10.52 5.77
C GLN A 40 7.56 -9.42 6.12
N ILE A 41 6.79 -9.58 7.19
CA ILE A 41 5.90 -8.53 7.70
C ILE A 41 6.71 -7.36 8.25
N LEU A 42 7.83 -7.64 8.94
CA LEU A 42 8.71 -6.60 9.46
C LEU A 42 9.31 -5.77 8.31
N ASN A 43 9.80 -6.43 7.26
CA ASN A 43 10.31 -5.76 6.06
C ASN A 43 9.24 -4.89 5.40
N LEU A 44 7.99 -5.36 5.31
CA LEU A 44 6.88 -4.56 4.81
C LEU A 44 6.61 -3.33 5.67
N ARG A 45 6.63 -3.47 7.00
CA ARG A 45 6.49 -2.35 7.95
C ARG A 45 7.64 -1.36 7.86
N GLU A 46 8.83 -1.79 7.44
CA GLU A 46 10.01 -0.95 7.20
C GLU A 46 10.03 -0.33 5.78
N GLY A 47 8.98 -0.53 4.97
CA GLY A 47 8.93 -0.04 3.58
C GLY A 47 9.85 -0.78 2.61
N LYS A 48 10.39 -1.94 3.01
CA LYS A 48 11.26 -2.79 2.19
C LYS A 48 10.40 -3.74 1.35
N LEU A 49 9.87 -3.21 0.25
CA LEU A 49 9.12 -4.00 -0.71
C LEU A 49 10.08 -4.63 -1.75
N PRO A 50 10.10 -5.97 -1.92
CA PRO A 50 10.85 -6.58 -3.00
C PRO A 50 10.25 -6.19 -4.35
N LEU A 51 11.08 -6.19 -5.39
CA LEU A 51 10.63 -5.93 -6.75
C LEU A 51 9.56 -6.94 -7.17
N LEU A 52 8.52 -6.45 -7.83
CA LEU A 52 7.41 -7.26 -8.33
C LEU A 52 7.59 -7.46 -9.85
N PRO A 53 8.27 -8.53 -10.28
CA PRO A 53 8.48 -8.77 -11.71
C PRO A 53 7.14 -8.93 -12.44
N GLY A 54 7.04 -8.34 -13.63
CA GLY A 54 5.82 -8.37 -14.43
C GLY A 54 4.82 -7.24 -14.14
N HIS A 55 5.15 -6.27 -13.28
CA HIS A 55 4.31 -5.11 -13.00
C HIS A 55 5.00 -3.79 -13.33
N SER A 56 4.22 -2.79 -13.71
CA SER A 56 4.76 -1.47 -14.09
C SER A 56 5.49 -0.81 -12.92
N LEU A 57 6.57 -0.09 -13.23
CA LEU A 57 7.33 0.63 -12.20
C LEU A 57 6.48 1.66 -11.47
N GLN A 58 5.54 2.28 -12.18
CA GLN A 58 4.59 3.25 -11.62
C GLN A 58 3.71 2.61 -10.53
N PHE A 59 3.19 1.42 -10.78
CA PHE A 59 2.38 0.68 -9.81
C PHE A 59 3.20 0.22 -8.61
N GLN A 60 4.42 -0.27 -8.84
CA GLN A 60 5.34 -0.63 -7.75
C GLN A 60 5.68 0.58 -6.87
N ASN A 61 5.90 1.76 -7.47
CA ASN A 61 6.13 3.00 -6.73
C ASN A 61 4.90 3.43 -5.92
N LEU A 62 3.70 3.32 -6.49
CA LEU A 62 2.46 3.59 -5.77
C LEU A 62 2.32 2.67 -4.54
N LEU A 63 2.53 1.38 -4.73
CA LEU A 63 2.47 0.40 -3.65
C LEU A 63 3.51 0.68 -2.56
N LYS A 64 4.71 1.11 -2.94
CA LYS A 64 5.76 1.50 -2.00
C LYS A 64 5.37 2.71 -1.15
N VAL A 65 4.77 3.75 -1.72
CA VAL A 65 4.33 4.92 -0.93
C VAL A 65 3.10 4.63 -0.07
N MET A 66 2.21 3.72 -0.49
CA MET A 66 1.11 3.24 0.37
C MET A 66 1.62 2.50 1.62
N LEU A 67 2.77 1.85 1.51
CA LEU A 67 3.40 1.06 2.56
C LEU A 67 4.56 1.80 3.26
N ASP A 68 4.61 3.13 3.15
CA ASP A 68 5.65 3.91 3.81
C ASP A 68 5.56 3.76 5.34
N PRO A 69 6.68 3.53 6.06
CA PRO A 69 6.68 3.42 7.52
C PRO A 69 6.14 4.68 8.19
N ASN A 70 6.32 5.86 7.59
CA ASN A 70 5.80 7.10 8.11
C ASN A 70 4.42 7.42 7.49
N PRO A 71 3.34 7.49 8.29
CA PRO A 71 2.00 7.72 7.79
C PRO A 71 1.85 9.05 7.01
N VAL A 72 2.67 10.06 7.31
CA VAL A 72 2.64 11.37 6.63
C VAL A 72 2.99 11.26 5.15
N TRP A 73 3.86 10.31 4.77
CA TRP A 73 4.25 10.10 3.37
C TRP A 73 3.26 9.23 2.59
N ARG A 74 2.32 8.58 3.29
CA ARG A 74 1.29 7.79 2.61
C ARG A 74 0.29 8.73 1.93
N PRO A 75 -0.16 8.42 0.70
CA PRO A 75 -1.19 9.22 0.03
C PRO A 75 -2.52 9.17 0.80
N SER A 76 -3.41 10.13 0.59
CA SER A 76 -4.80 10.00 1.03
C SER A 76 -5.59 9.07 0.08
N ALA A 77 -6.76 8.60 0.52
CA ALA A 77 -7.64 7.82 -0.34
C ALA A 77 -8.06 8.60 -1.60
N LYS A 78 -8.21 9.93 -1.49
CA LYS A 78 -8.50 10.80 -2.63
C LYS A 78 -7.34 10.80 -3.62
N ASP A 79 -6.11 11.00 -3.14
CA ASP A 79 -4.90 11.02 -3.98
C ASP A 79 -4.69 9.68 -4.70
N LEU A 80 -5.05 8.56 -4.06
CA LEU A 80 -5.01 7.24 -4.69
C LEU A 80 -5.98 7.14 -5.85
N VAL A 81 -7.22 7.58 -5.69
CA VAL A 81 -8.25 7.51 -6.75
C VAL A 81 -7.92 8.44 -7.91
N GLU A 82 -7.35 9.61 -7.62
CA GLU A 82 -6.90 10.60 -8.62
C GLU A 82 -5.54 10.24 -9.26
N ASN A 83 -4.95 9.11 -8.88
CA ASN A 83 -3.66 8.71 -9.42
C ASN A 83 -3.76 8.35 -10.93
N PRO A 84 -2.87 8.88 -11.79
CA PRO A 84 -2.93 8.66 -13.24
C PRO A 84 -2.89 7.19 -13.69
N ILE A 85 -2.38 6.30 -12.85
CA ILE A 85 -2.39 4.84 -13.12
C ILE A 85 -3.82 4.33 -13.32
N PHE A 86 -4.82 4.97 -12.71
CA PHE A 86 -6.23 4.58 -12.78
C PHE A 86 -7.04 5.35 -13.83
N ASP A 87 -6.46 6.31 -14.55
CA ASP A 87 -7.16 7.16 -15.53
C ASP A 87 -7.88 6.37 -16.63
N LYS A 88 -7.29 5.25 -17.08
CA LYS A 88 -7.88 4.39 -18.10
C LYS A 88 -9.14 3.68 -17.62
N VAL A 89 -9.23 3.37 -16.33
CA VAL A 89 -10.38 2.68 -15.73
C VAL A 89 -11.54 3.66 -15.51
N GLN A 90 -11.24 4.90 -15.11
CA GLN A 90 -12.27 5.92 -14.88
C GLN A 90 -13.05 6.32 -16.14
N ARG A 91 -12.42 6.24 -17.33
CA ARG A 91 -13.09 6.53 -18.61
C ARG A 91 -14.15 5.51 -18.99
N ASN A 92 -14.02 4.26 -18.53
CA ASN A 92 -14.95 3.18 -18.87
C ASN A 92 -16.14 3.06 -17.90
N GLY A 93 -16.07 3.69 -16.72
CA GLY A 93 -17.14 3.65 -15.71
C GLY A 93 -18.08 4.87 -15.69
N ARG A 94 -17.88 5.84 -16.60
CA ARG A 94 -18.71 7.05 -16.74
C ARG A 94 -19.55 7.07 -18.02
N ALA A 95 -19.71 5.92 -18.68
CA ALA A 95 -20.55 5.74 -19.86
C ALA A 95 -21.92 5.16 -19.47
#